data_AF-A0A5T7HJK8-F1
#
_entry.id   AF-A0A5T7HJK8-F1
#
_cell.length_a   1.000
_cell.length_b   1.000
_cell.length_c   1.000
_cell.angle_alpha   90.00
_cell.angle_beta   90.00
_cell.angle_gamma   90.00
#
_symmetry.space_group_name_H-M   'P 1'
#
loop_
_entity.id
_entity.type
_entity.pdbx_description
1 polymer ?
#
loop_
_entity_poly.entity_id
_entity_poly.type
_entity_poly.pdbx_seq_one_letter_code
_entity_poly.pdbx_strand_id
1 'polypeptide(L)'
;MFADYENLAVVVITSLLSGTGVFLLGVRDGRISASLLNLASELFTAVTAGLAGYGVAVSQEWPEGIIFCVVLIASNNGSEILQGLKSRASNVLNLLSVIANGGKGGEK
;
A
#
# COMPACT_ATOMS: atom_id res chain seq x y z
N MET A 1 -18.23 19.01 8.04
CA MET A 1 -16.88 18.59 7.60
C MET A 1 -16.14 17.99 8.80
N PHE A 2 -16.62 16.85 9.30
CA PHE A 2 -16.00 16.04 10.36
C PHE A 2 -15.91 14.56 9.96
N ALA A 3 -16.59 14.16 8.87
CA ALA A 3 -16.68 12.77 8.39
C ALA A 3 -15.33 12.21 7.89
N ASP A 4 -14.40 13.06 7.42
CA ASP A 4 -13.12 12.59 6.88
C ASP A 4 -12.18 12.00 7.96
N TYR A 5 -12.22 12.54 9.19
CA TYR A 5 -11.34 12.07 10.27
C TYR A 5 -11.81 10.74 10.86
N GLU A 6 -13.12 10.53 10.95
CA GLU A 6 -13.70 9.27 11.44
C GLU A 6 -13.36 8.12 10.48
N ASN A 7 -13.54 8.34 9.17
CA ASN A 7 -13.20 7.35 8.16
C ASN A 7 -11.70 7.05 8.12
N LEU A 8 -10.85 8.08 8.25
CA LEU A 8 -9.40 7.89 8.34
C LEU A 8 -9.00 7.07 9.58
N ALA A 9 -9.61 7.34 10.74
CA ALA A 9 -9.34 6.59 11.96
C ALA A 9 -9.74 5.10 11.81
N VAL A 10 -10.90 4.83 11.21
CA VAL A 10 -11.36 3.47 10.90
C VAL A 10 -10.38 2.78 9.96
N VAL A 11 -9.92 3.46 8.90
CA VAL A 11 -8.92 2.92 7.96
C VAL A 11 -7.62 2.55 8.66
N VAL A 12 -7.11 3.42 9.53
CA VAL A 12 -5.87 3.15 10.26
C VAL A 12 -6.04 1.98 11.24
N ILE A 13 -7.10 1.97 12.04
CA ILE A 13 -7.35 0.91 13.02
C ILE A 13 -7.54 -0.44 12.32
N THR A 14 -8.36 -0.50 11.28
CA THR A 14 -8.58 -1.74 10.50
C THR A 14 -7.31 -2.22 9.82
N SER A 15 -6.48 -1.31 9.30
CA SER A 15 -5.15 -1.65 8.75
C SER A 15 -4.21 -2.23 9.81
N LEU A 16 -4.18 -1.66 11.01
CA LEU A 16 -3.36 -2.16 12.13
C LEU A 16 -3.80 -3.55 12.58
N LEU A 17 -5.10 -3.80 12.66
CA LEU A 17 -5.65 -5.12 12.96
C LEU A 17 -5.27 -6.12 11.87
N SER A 18 -5.37 -5.73 10.59
CA SER A 18 -4.96 -6.55 9.46
C SER A 18 -3.47 -6.89 9.51
N GLY A 19 -2.58 -5.90 9.70
CA GLY A 19 -1.14 -6.11 9.80
C GLY A 19 -0.75 -6.99 10.99
N THR A 20 -1.45 -6.86 12.12
CA THR A 20 -1.30 -7.77 13.26
C THR A 20 -1.66 -9.21 12.87
N GLY A 21 -2.79 -9.39 12.17
CA GLY A 21 -3.22 -10.69 11.66
C GLY A 21 -2.20 -11.31 10.70
N VAL A 22 -1.70 -10.53 9.74
CA VAL A 22 -0.65 -10.96 8.78
C VAL A 22 0.63 -11.37 9.50
N PHE A 23 1.07 -10.61 10.50
CA PHE A 23 2.22 -10.94 11.32
C PHE A 23 2.03 -12.26 12.09
N LEU A 24 0.93 -12.38 12.84
CA LEU A 24 0.66 -13.57 13.65
C LEU A 24 0.53 -14.83 12.78
N LEU A 25 -0.15 -14.71 11.63
CA LEU A 25 -0.28 -15.78 10.65
C LEU A 25 1.07 -16.15 10.05
N GLY A 26 1.88 -15.16 9.69
CA GLY A 26 3.24 -15.37 9.17
C GLY A 26 4.18 -16.02 10.19
N VAL A 27 4.06 -15.68 11.47
CA VAL A 27 4.80 -16.35 12.55
C VAL A 27 4.35 -17.79 12.71
N ARG A 28 3.03 -18.03 12.73
CA ARG A 28 2.45 -19.38 12.81
C ARG A 28 2.91 -20.27 11.67
N ASP A 29 2.97 -19.73 10.46
CA ASP A 29 3.34 -20.47 9.25
C ASP A 29 4.88 -20.51 9.03
N GLY A 30 5.68 -19.93 9.94
CA GLY A 30 7.14 -19.92 9.87
C GLY A 30 7.74 -18.98 8.81
N ARG A 31 6.91 -18.15 8.15
CA ARG A 31 7.31 -17.16 7.14
C ARG A 31 7.96 -15.91 7.74
N ILE A 32 7.57 -15.54 8.96
CA ILE A 32 8.03 -14.33 9.65
C ILE A 32 8.59 -14.75 11.02
N SER A 33 9.76 -14.21 11.41
CA SER A 33 10.27 -14.44 12.77
C SER A 33 9.52 -13.59 13.80
N ALA A 34 9.24 -14.15 14.97
CA ALA A 34 8.51 -13.47 16.04
C ALA A 34 9.37 -12.39 16.70
N SER A 35 9.35 -11.17 16.15
CA SER A 35 10.06 -10.02 16.68
C SER A 35 9.23 -8.75 16.58
N LEU A 36 9.47 -7.80 17.49
CA LEU A 36 8.79 -6.50 17.49
C LEU A 36 9.08 -5.69 16.22
N LEU A 37 10.28 -5.83 15.65
CA LEU A 37 10.65 -5.17 14.39
C LEU A 37 9.83 -5.70 13.21
N ASN A 38 9.61 -7.01 13.14
CA ASN A 38 8.79 -7.61 12.09
C ASN A 38 7.31 -7.26 12.27
N LEU A 39 6.81 -7.23 13.51
CA LEU A 39 5.46 -6.73 13.78
C LEU A 39 5.32 -5.28 13.31
N ALA A 40 6.25 -4.41 13.68
CA ALA A 40 6.24 -3.01 13.25
C ALA A 40 6.31 -2.87 11.72
N SER A 41 7.09 -3.72 11.05
CA SER A 41 7.19 -3.75 9.59
C SER A 41 5.87 -4.16 8.92
N GLU A 42 5.19 -5.20 9.43
CA GLU A 42 3.89 -5.63 8.92
C GLU A 42 2.80 -4.59 9.19
N LEU A 43 2.81 -3.94 10.37
CA LEU A 43 1.88 -2.85 10.69
C LEU A 43 2.09 -1.65 9.75
N PHE A 44 3.34 -1.22 9.55
CA PHE A 44 3.65 -0.11 8.65
C PHE A 44 3.25 -0.43 7.21
N THR A 45 3.50 -1.66 6.76
CA THR A 45 3.12 -2.13 5.43
C THR A 45 1.60 -2.13 5.25
N ALA A 46 0.87 -2.69 6.21
CA ALA A 46 -0.59 -2.76 6.17
C ALA A 46 -1.26 -1.38 6.21
N VAL A 47 -0.76 -0.45 7.04
CA VAL A 47 -1.26 0.93 7.10
C VAL A 47 -0.97 1.67 5.80
N THR A 48 0.25 1.56 5.27
CA THR A 48 0.62 2.25 4.02
C THR A 48 -0.23 1.75 2.84
N ALA A 49 -0.41 0.43 2.72
CA ALA A 49 -1.23 -0.15 1.68
C ALA A 49 -2.72 0.19 1.85
N GLY A 50 -3.24 0.14 3.09
CA GLY A 50 -4.62 0.53 3.41
C GLY A 50 -4.92 1.98 3.06
N LEU A 51 -4.03 2.91 3.41
CA LEU A 51 -4.15 4.32 3.05
C LEU A 51 -4.05 4.54 1.54
N ALA A 52 -3.18 3.82 0.84
CA ALA A 52 -3.13 3.87 -0.63
C ALA A 52 -4.45 3.40 -1.25
N GLY A 53 -5.01 2.29 -0.76
CA GLY A 53 -6.32 1.78 -1.17
C GLY A 53 -7.46 2.78 -0.90
N TYR A 54 -7.47 3.40 0.29
CA TYR A 54 -8.41 4.45 0.66
C TYR A 54 -8.33 5.64 -0.30
N GLY A 55 -7.11 6.17 -0.53
CA GLY A 55 -6.90 7.31 -1.41
C GLY A 55 -7.39 7.06 -2.85
N VAL A 56 -7.13 5.86 -3.39
CA VAL A 56 -7.63 5.48 -4.72
C VAL A 56 -9.15 5.40 -4.72
N ALA A 57 -9.77 4.71 -3.75
CA ALA A 57 -11.21 4.50 -3.73
C ALA A 57 -11.99 5.82 -3.54
N VAL A 58 -11.48 6.71 -2.68
CA VAL A 58 -12.04 8.06 -2.49
C VAL A 58 -11.87 8.91 -3.75
N SER A 59 -10.70 8.87 -4.41
CA SER A 59 -10.48 9.65 -5.65
C SER A 59 -11.41 9.24 -6.80
N GLN A 60 -11.93 8.02 -6.75
CA GLN A 60 -12.86 7.47 -7.73
C GLN A 60 -14.33 7.55 -7.28
N GLU A 61 -14.61 8.23 -6.16
CA GLU A 61 -15.94 8.42 -5.60
C GLU A 61 -16.69 7.10 -5.37
N TRP A 62 -15.98 6.05 -4.93
CA TRP A 62 -16.59 4.74 -4.68
C TRP A 62 -17.56 4.77 -3.49
N PRO A 63 -18.57 3.87 -3.47
CA PRO A 63 -19.47 3.75 -2.32
C PRO A 63 -18.70 3.42 -1.05
N GLU A 64 -19.14 3.98 0.08
CA GLU A 64 -18.44 3.88 1.38
C GLU A 64 -18.17 2.44 1.82
N GLY A 65 -19.13 1.53 1.63
CA GLY A 65 -18.92 0.10 1.92
C GLY A 65 -17.81 -0.53 1.07
N ILE A 66 -17.68 -0.10 -0.19
CA ILE A 66 -16.63 -0.58 -1.11
C ILE A 66 -15.27 0.01 -0.71
N ILE A 67 -15.22 1.27 -0.28
CA ILE A 67 -13.99 1.91 0.21
C ILE A 67 -13.36 1.07 1.34
N PHE A 68 -14.15 0.66 2.33
CA PHE A 68 -13.64 -0.15 3.43
C PHE A 68 -13.24 -1.56 3.00
N CYS A 69 -13.95 -2.18 2.03
CA CYS A 69 -13.51 -3.45 1.45
C CYS A 69 -12.13 -3.33 0.79
N VAL A 70 -11.89 -2.25 0.05
CA VAL A 70 -10.61 -2.01 -0.64
C VAL A 70 -9.49 -1.81 0.36
N VAL A 71 -9.75 -1.07 1.44
CA VAL A 71 -8.80 -0.88 2.53
C VAL A 71 -8.40 -2.23 3.13
N LEU A 72 -9.38 -3.07 3.50
CA LEU A 72 -9.11 -4.39 4.07
C LEU A 72 -8.30 -5.28 3.11
N ILE A 73 -8.67 -5.30 1.83
CA ILE A 73 -7.93 -6.06 0.81
C ILE A 73 -6.50 -5.53 0.68
N ALA A 74 -6.32 -4.22 0.58
CA ALA A 74 -5.00 -3.62 0.41
C ALA A 74 -4.11 -3.84 1.65
N SER A 75 -4.63 -3.62 2.85
CA SER A 75 -3.90 -3.83 4.10
C SER A 75 -3.49 -5.28 4.33
N ASN A 76 -4.33 -6.24 3.92
CA ASN A 76 -4.02 -7.66 4.09
C ASN A 76 -3.03 -8.19 3.04
N ASN A 77 -2.88 -7.49 1.92
CA ASN A 77 -1.93 -7.82 0.84
C ASN A 77 -0.86 -6.71 0.70
N GLY A 78 -0.47 -6.11 1.82
CA GLY A 78 0.32 -4.88 1.79
C GLY A 78 1.68 -5.03 1.11
N SER A 79 2.32 -6.19 1.25
CA SER A 79 3.59 -6.48 0.58
C SER A 79 3.44 -6.49 -0.95
N GLU A 80 2.40 -7.14 -1.47
CA GLU A 80 2.10 -7.23 -2.89
C GLU A 80 1.76 -5.85 -3.48
N ILE A 81 0.93 -5.08 -2.74
CA ILE A 81 0.54 -3.73 -3.14
C ILE A 81 1.75 -2.80 -3.23
N LEU A 82 2.62 -2.80 -2.22
CA LEU A 82 3.82 -1.96 -2.21
C LEU A 82 4.84 -2.39 -3.27
N GLN A 83 5.02 -3.68 -3.51
CA GLN A 83 5.86 -4.18 -4.60
C GLN A 83 5.32 -3.77 -5.98
N GLY A 84 4.02 -3.91 -6.19
CA GLY A 84 3.35 -3.46 -7.42
C GLY A 84 3.50 -1.96 -7.65
N LEU A 85 3.34 -1.15 -6.61
CA LEU A 85 3.53 0.29 -6.67
C LEU A 85 4.98 0.66 -7.00
N LYS A 86 5.94 0.02 -6.33
CA LYS A 86 7.38 0.21 -6.60
C LYS A 86 7.74 -0.15 -8.04
N SER A 87 7.25 -1.27 -8.55
CA SER A 87 7.46 -1.71 -9.94
C SER A 87 6.95 -0.66 -10.94
N ARG A 88 5.74 -0.15 -10.74
CA ARG A 88 5.16 0.90 -11.60
C ARG A 88 5.97 2.19 -11.54
N ALA A 89 6.38 2.63 -10.35
CA ALA A 89 7.20 3.83 -10.19
C ALA A 89 8.56 3.70 -10.89
N SER A 90 9.23 2.56 -10.75
CA SER A 90 10.49 2.29 -11.45
C SER A 90 10.32 2.29 -12.97
N ASN A 91 9.23 1.73 -13.49
CA ASN A 91 8.94 1.76 -14.93
C ASN A 91 8.77 3.18 -15.47
N VAL A 92 8.05 4.05 -14.74
CA VAL A 92 7.89 5.46 -15.10
C VAL A 92 9.24 6.18 -15.09
N LEU A 93 10.07 5.97 -14.06
CA LEU A 93 11.40 6.56 -13.98
C LEU A 93 12.29 6.13 -15.16
N ASN A 94 12.25 4.85 -15.54
CA ASN A 94 12.99 4.32 -16.68
C ASN A 94 12.50 4.92 -18.01
N LEU A 95 11.19 5.11 -18.19
CA LEU A 95 10.67 5.79 -19.38
C LEU A 95 11.13 7.24 -19.45
N LEU A 96 11.08 7.97 -18.34
CA LEU A 96 11.54 9.36 -18.27
C LEU A 96 13.04 9.47 -18.55
N SER A 97 13.85 8.53 -18.07
CA SER A 97 15.29 8.53 -18.34
C SER A 97 15.62 8.22 -19.79
N VAL A 98 14.87 7.30 -20.43
CA VAL A 98 14.98 7.04 -21.89
C VAL A 98 14.58 8.26 -22.70
N ILE A 99 13.49 8.95 -22.35
CA ILE A 99 13.08 10.19 -23.02
C ILE A 99 14.14 11.28 -22.85
N ALA A 100 14.67 11.46 -21.64
CA ALA A 100 15.71 12.45 -21.35
C ALA A 100 17.04 12.16 -22.08
N ASN A 101 17.41 10.89 -22.26
CA ASN A 101 18.64 10.48 -22.93
C ASN A 101 18.49 10.32 -24.45
N GLY A 102 17.28 10.04 -24.95
CA GLY A 102 16.96 9.86 -26.37
C GLY A 102 17.02 11.13 -27.20
N GLY A 103 17.09 12.31 -26.57
CA GLY A 103 17.28 13.61 -27.25
C GLY A 103 18.71 13.93 -27.69
N LYS A 104 19.71 13.08 -27.40
CA LYS A 104 21.13 13.34 -27.74
C LYS A 104 21.71 12.46 -28.86
N GLY A 105 20.88 11.69 -29.58
CA GLY A 105 21.33 10.70 -30.56
C GLY A 105 21.22 11.08 -32.04
N GLY A 106 20.88 12.33 -32.37
CA GLY A 106 20.48 12.73 -33.71
C GLY A 106 21.26 13.91 -34.32
N GLU A 107 22.57 13.97 -34.15
CA GLU A 107 23.45 14.79 -35.01
C GLU A 107 24.71 13.98 -35.33
N LYS A 108 24.70 13.32 -36.48
CA LYS A 108 25.87 12.95 -37.25
C LYS A 108 25.56 13.13 -38.72
#